data_AF-A0A3D1ZN20-F1
#
_entry.id   AF-A0A3D1ZN20-F1
#
_cell.length_a   1.000
_cell.length_b   1.000
_cell.length_c   1.000
_cell.angle_alpha   90.00
_cell.angle_beta   90.00
_cell.angle_gamma   90.00
#
_symmetry.space_group_name_H-M   'P 1'
#
loop_
_entity.id
_entity.type
_entity.pdbx_description
1 polymer ?
#
loop_
_entity_poly.entity_id
_entity_poly.type
_entity_poly.pdbx_seq_one_letter_code
_entity_poly.pdbx_strand_id
1 'polypeptide(L)'
;MQWETVIGLEVHVQLSTQSKIFSSSSTAFGADANTQADEVDLALPGTLPVANEQAFKSAVMFGLAINADIEQASVFERKNYFYPDLPKGYQTTQLEKPIVGEGYITIPCSGSDDSKKVRIHHAHLEEDAGKSL
;
A
#
# COMPACT_ATOMS: atom_id res chain seq x y z
N MET A 1 34.39 -14.79 9.16
CA MET A 1 33.16 -14.63 9.96
C MET A 1 32.37 -15.92 9.88
N GLN A 2 31.75 -16.38 10.98
CA GLN A 2 31.00 -17.65 11.04
C GLN A 2 29.48 -17.50 10.83
N TRP A 3 28.98 -16.27 10.74
CA TRP A 3 27.54 -15.98 10.64
C TRP A 3 27.29 -14.99 9.51
N GLU A 4 26.12 -15.11 8.88
CA GLU A 4 25.62 -14.20 7.85
C GLU A 4 24.34 -13.52 8.35
N THR A 5 24.26 -12.19 8.21
CA THR A 5 23.06 -11.42 8.57
C THR A 5 22.17 -11.26 7.35
N VAL A 6 20.91 -11.65 7.47
CA VAL A 6 19.89 -11.51 6.42
C VAL A 6 18.79 -10.58 6.92
N ILE A 7 18.49 -9.53 6.14
CA ILE A 7 17.51 -8.50 6.49
C ILE A 7 16.45 -8.43 5.40
N GLY A 8 15.18 -8.43 5.80
CA GLY A 8 14.03 -8.12 4.96
C GLY A 8 13.29 -6.89 5.52
N LEU A 9 12.76 -6.07 4.63
CA LEU A 9 12.01 -4.86 4.99
C LEU A 9 10.60 -4.95 4.39
N GLU A 10 9.62 -4.55 5.19
CA GLU A 10 8.26 -4.28 4.75
C GLU A 10 8.05 -2.77 4.86
N VAL A 11 7.58 -2.15 3.77
CA VAL A 11 7.49 -0.70 3.66
C VAL A 11 6.10 -0.33 3.17
N HIS A 12 5.39 0.47 3.95
CA HIS A 12 4.13 1.08 3.53
C HIS A 12 4.39 2.52 3.07
N VAL A 13 3.80 2.87 1.93
CA VAL A 13 3.96 4.19 1.29
C VAL A 13 2.60 4.80 1.07
N GLN A 14 2.34 5.94 1.69
CA GLN A 14 1.10 6.68 1.49
C GLN A 14 1.13 7.36 0.11
N LEU A 15 0.19 7.00 -0.76
CA LEU A 15 0.06 7.62 -2.08
C LEU A 15 -0.48 9.04 -1.97
N SER A 16 0.13 9.98 -2.69
CA SER A 16 -0.31 11.38 -2.73
C SER A 16 -1.52 11.59 -3.65
N THR A 17 -2.60 10.86 -3.42
CA THR A 17 -3.91 11.05 -4.09
C THR A 17 -4.70 12.17 -3.42
N GLN A 18 -5.73 12.71 -4.09
CA GLN A 18 -6.61 13.74 -3.49
C GLN A 18 -7.75 13.14 -2.66
N SER A 19 -8.25 11.97 -3.06
CA SER A 19 -9.25 11.19 -2.34
C SER A 19 -8.70 9.83 -1.90
N LYS A 20 -9.36 9.18 -0.97
CA LYS A 20 -8.99 7.85 -0.47
C LYS A 20 -9.13 6.78 -1.54
N ILE A 21 -8.62 5.58 -1.27
CA ILE A 21 -8.56 4.49 -2.25
C ILE A 21 -9.93 3.89 -2.59
N PHE A 22 -10.89 3.91 -1.66
CA PHE A 22 -12.23 3.29 -1.84
C PHE A 22 -13.42 4.23 -1.62
N SER A 23 -13.17 5.51 -1.33
CA SER A 23 -14.17 6.51 -0.97
C SER A 23 -13.82 7.89 -1.54
N SER A 24 -14.77 8.82 -1.48
CA SER A 24 -14.60 10.17 -2.06
C SER A 24 -13.95 11.16 -1.09
N SER A 25 -13.80 10.77 0.18
CA SER A 25 -13.19 11.58 1.24
C SER A 25 -11.76 12.00 0.91
N SER A 26 -11.39 13.19 1.38
CA SER A 26 -10.03 13.74 1.22
C SER A 26 -8.99 12.95 2.01
N THR A 27 -7.75 13.00 1.51
CA THR A 27 -6.52 12.48 2.14
C THR A 27 -5.65 13.60 2.76
N ALA A 28 -6.13 14.85 2.77
CA ALA A 28 -5.32 15.98 3.19
C ALA A 28 -4.96 15.92 4.68
N PHE A 29 -3.67 15.97 4.98
CA PHE A 29 -3.17 15.90 6.35
C PHE A 29 -3.58 17.11 7.21
N GLY A 30 -3.82 16.87 8.50
CA GLY A 30 -3.99 17.93 9.52
C GLY A 30 -5.41 18.44 9.70
N ALA A 31 -6.42 17.77 9.14
CA ALA A 31 -7.82 18.10 9.41
C ALA A 31 -8.26 17.73 10.84
N ASP A 32 -9.36 18.33 11.29
CA ASP A 32 -10.01 17.99 12.55
C ASP A 32 -10.50 16.54 12.54
N ALA A 33 -10.51 15.91 13.73
CA ALA A 33 -10.87 14.50 13.89
C ALA A 33 -12.21 14.17 13.24
N ASN A 34 -12.23 13.08 12.44
CA ASN A 34 -13.41 12.53 11.77
C ASN A 34 -14.15 13.48 10.80
N THR A 35 -13.52 14.58 10.35
CA THR A 35 -14.13 15.50 9.36
C THR A 35 -13.91 15.08 7.90
N GLN A 36 -12.90 14.25 7.65
CA GLN A 36 -12.59 13.68 6.33
C GLN A 36 -12.99 12.20 6.29
N ALA A 37 -14.24 11.89 6.65
CA ALA A 37 -14.77 10.55 6.64
C ALA A 37 -16.20 10.55 6.06
N ASP A 38 -16.49 9.56 5.21
CA ASP A 38 -17.83 9.30 4.69
C ASP A 38 -18.36 7.95 5.21
N GLU A 39 -19.53 7.54 4.74
CA GLU A 39 -20.18 6.31 5.18
C GLU A 39 -19.33 5.06 4.89
N VAL A 40 -18.54 5.07 3.80
CA VAL A 40 -17.66 3.96 3.41
C VAL A 40 -16.49 3.86 4.39
N ASP A 41 -15.90 5.00 4.74
CA ASP A 41 -14.79 5.09 5.68
C ASP A 41 -15.20 4.63 7.09
N LEU A 42 -16.41 5.00 7.50
CA LEU A 42 -17.01 4.65 8.79
C LEU A 42 -17.59 3.22 8.81
N ALA A 43 -17.52 2.49 7.69
CA ALA A 43 -18.05 1.14 7.53
C ALA A 43 -19.54 1.01 7.90
N LEU A 44 -20.36 1.99 7.51
CA LEU A 44 -21.79 1.93 7.79
C LEU A 44 -22.45 0.78 7.01
N PRO A 45 -23.53 0.17 7.56
CA PRO A 45 -24.21 -0.93 6.87
C PRO A 45 -24.72 -0.53 5.48
N GLY A 46 -24.38 -1.34 4.47
CA GLY A 46 -24.86 -1.17 3.08
C GLY A 46 -23.92 -0.41 2.15
N THR A 47 -22.77 0.07 2.63
CA THR A 47 -21.79 0.77 1.78
C THR A 47 -20.96 -0.18 0.93
N LEU A 48 -20.49 0.29 -0.23
CA LEU A 48 -19.66 -0.47 -1.16
C LEU A 48 -18.40 0.34 -1.55
N PRO A 49 -17.22 -0.30 -1.67
CA PRO A 49 -15.99 0.38 -2.06
C PRO A 49 -15.97 0.74 -3.55
N VAL A 50 -15.43 1.91 -3.90
CA VAL A 50 -15.18 2.32 -5.29
C VAL A 50 -13.72 2.69 -5.45
N ALA A 51 -12.99 1.91 -6.26
CA ALA A 51 -11.54 2.05 -6.41
C ALA A 51 -11.13 3.40 -7.04
N ASN A 52 -10.07 3.98 -6.49
CA ASN A 52 -9.48 5.22 -6.96
C ASN A 52 -8.52 5.00 -8.14
N GLU A 53 -8.87 5.51 -9.32
CA GLU A 53 -8.06 5.39 -10.54
C GLU A 53 -6.63 5.93 -10.36
N GLN A 54 -6.44 7.01 -9.59
CA GLN A 54 -5.13 7.60 -9.39
C GLN A 54 -4.22 6.70 -8.54
N ALA A 55 -4.77 5.94 -7.59
CA ALA A 55 -4.00 4.98 -6.80
C ALA A 55 -3.41 3.88 -7.71
N PHE A 56 -4.19 3.39 -8.68
CA PHE A 56 -3.73 2.42 -9.67
C PHE A 56 -2.62 3.00 -10.57
N LYS A 57 -2.79 4.23 -11.08
CA LYS A 57 -1.75 4.91 -11.87
C LYS A 57 -0.45 5.05 -11.09
N SER A 58 -0.53 5.43 -9.82
CA SER A 58 0.64 5.56 -8.94
C SER A 58 1.32 4.21 -8.68
N ALA A 59 0.56 3.14 -8.45
CA ALA A 59 1.13 1.80 -8.28
C ALA A 59 1.85 1.29 -9.53
N VAL A 60 1.25 1.46 -10.71
CA VAL A 60 1.88 1.09 -12.00
C VAL A 60 3.14 1.91 -12.24
N MET A 61 3.10 3.22 -11.99
CA MET A 61 4.27 4.10 -12.09
C MET A 61 5.40 3.64 -11.16
N PHE A 62 5.08 3.29 -9.91
CA PHE A 62 6.04 2.76 -8.97
C PHE A 62 6.66 1.45 -9.48
N GLY A 63 5.84 0.49 -9.92
CA GLY A 63 6.32 -0.79 -10.44
C GLY A 63 7.29 -0.62 -11.62
N LEU A 64 6.96 0.25 -12.57
CA LEU A 64 7.87 0.57 -13.68
C LEU A 64 9.18 1.21 -13.19
N ALA A 65 9.13 2.08 -12.18
CA ALA A 65 10.31 2.74 -11.62
C ALA A 65 11.26 1.76 -10.89
N ILE A 66 10.74 0.66 -10.36
CA ILE A 66 11.53 -0.39 -9.69
C ILE A 66 11.82 -1.59 -10.58
N ASN A 67 11.70 -1.45 -11.91
CA ASN A 67 11.94 -2.52 -12.88
C ASN A 67 11.12 -3.79 -12.57
N ALA A 68 9.88 -3.63 -12.09
CA ALA A 68 9.00 -4.74 -11.76
C ALA A 68 8.07 -5.11 -12.92
N ASP A 69 7.61 -6.35 -12.90
CA ASP A 69 6.54 -6.81 -13.77
C ASP A 69 5.18 -6.25 -13.30
N ILE A 70 4.40 -5.72 -14.23
CA ILE A 70 3.05 -5.19 -13.95
C ILE A 70 2.02 -6.26 -14.27
N GLU A 71 1.30 -6.71 -13.25
CA GLU A 71 0.32 -7.77 -13.39
C GLU A 71 -0.89 -7.31 -14.20
N GLN A 72 -1.25 -8.10 -15.22
CA GLN A 72 -2.40 -7.80 -16.10
C GLN A 72 -3.74 -8.09 -15.42
N ALA A 73 -3.73 -8.90 -14.36
CA ALA A 73 -4.89 -9.20 -13.54
C ALA A 73 -4.48 -9.15 -12.07
N SER A 74 -5.09 -8.23 -11.31
CA SER A 74 -4.91 -8.12 -9.87
C SER A 74 -6.26 -8.20 -9.16
N VAL A 75 -6.25 -8.65 -7.91
CA VAL A 75 -7.48 -8.92 -7.13
C VAL A 75 -7.35 -8.26 -5.76
N PHE A 76 -8.41 -7.58 -5.33
CA PHE A 76 -8.53 -7.15 -3.94
C PHE A 76 -9.13 -8.26 -3.08
N GLU A 77 -8.56 -8.40 -1.90
CA GLU A 77 -8.87 -9.40 -0.89
C GLU A 77 -9.17 -8.72 0.45
N ARG A 78 -9.82 -9.45 1.36
CA ARG A 78 -10.13 -8.96 2.71
C ARG A 78 -9.22 -9.61 3.74
N LYS A 79 -8.31 -8.83 4.31
CA LYS A 79 -7.47 -9.22 5.45
C LYS A 79 -8.23 -8.93 6.75
N ASN A 80 -8.84 -9.96 7.32
CA ASN A 80 -9.76 -9.84 8.45
C ASN A 80 -9.02 -9.78 9.80
N TYR A 81 -9.26 -8.75 10.59
CA TYR A 81 -8.79 -8.61 11.98
C TYR A 81 -9.62 -7.53 12.69
N PHE A 82 -9.75 -7.66 14.02
CA PHE A 82 -10.52 -6.72 14.83
C PHE A 82 -9.59 -5.73 15.50
N TYR A 83 -9.78 -4.44 15.20
CA TYR A 83 -9.09 -3.37 15.90
C TYR A 83 -9.93 -2.08 15.85
N PRO A 84 -9.93 -1.21 16.88
CA PRO A 84 -10.83 -0.06 16.94
C PRO A 84 -10.67 0.97 15.82
N ASP A 85 -9.48 1.11 15.24
CA ASP A 85 -9.22 2.01 14.11
C ASP A 85 -9.47 1.38 12.74
N LEU A 86 -9.95 0.13 12.68
CA LEU A 86 -10.33 -0.58 11.47
C LEU A 86 -11.84 -0.87 11.44
N PRO A 87 -12.68 0.08 11.00
CA PRO A 87 -14.13 0.03 11.21
C PRO A 87 -14.82 -1.17 10.54
N LYS A 88 -14.26 -1.67 9.43
CA LYS A 88 -14.84 -2.78 8.65
C LYS A 88 -14.61 -4.16 9.27
N GLY A 89 -13.70 -4.29 10.25
CA GLY A 89 -13.22 -5.59 10.73
C GLY A 89 -12.37 -6.35 9.70
N TYR A 90 -12.03 -5.71 8.59
CA TYR A 90 -11.07 -6.18 7.61
C TYR A 90 -10.46 -4.98 6.86
N GLN A 91 -9.24 -5.17 6.39
CA GLN A 91 -8.54 -4.27 5.47
C GLN A 91 -8.65 -4.85 4.05
N THR A 92 -9.02 -4.00 3.10
CA THR A 92 -9.01 -4.33 1.68
C THR A 92 -7.58 -4.17 1.16
N THR A 93 -6.95 -5.27 0.75
CA THR A 93 -5.53 -5.36 0.34
C THR A 93 -5.39 -6.34 -0.84
N GLN A 94 -4.19 -6.73 -1.26
CA GLN A 94 -3.96 -7.78 -2.26
C GLN A 94 -2.88 -8.74 -1.75
N LEU A 95 -3.09 -10.05 -1.88
CA LEU A 95 -2.13 -11.05 -1.42
C LEU A 95 -1.66 -11.96 -2.57
N GLU A 96 -2.59 -12.72 -3.17
CA GLU A 96 -2.26 -13.71 -4.20
C GLU A 96 -1.96 -13.05 -5.54
N LYS A 97 -2.69 -11.98 -5.88
CA LYS A 97 -2.60 -11.28 -7.17
C LYS A 97 -2.36 -9.78 -6.97
N PRO A 98 -1.14 -9.38 -6.55
CA PRO A 98 -0.76 -7.98 -6.38
C PRO A 98 -0.74 -7.25 -7.72
N ILE A 99 -0.83 -5.91 -7.70
CA ILE A 99 -0.73 -5.10 -8.93
C ILE A 99 0.71 -5.00 -9.48
N VAL A 100 1.72 -5.07 -8.61
CA VAL A 100 3.15 -5.02 -8.97
C VAL A 100 3.82 -6.30 -8.48
N GLY A 101 4.40 -7.06 -9.42
CA GLY A 101 5.13 -8.29 -9.17
C GLY A 101 6.58 -8.07 -8.73
N GLU A 102 7.44 -9.04 -9.01
CA GLU A 102 8.86 -9.00 -8.64
C GLU A 102 9.60 -7.85 -9.33
N GLY A 103 10.44 -7.15 -8.59
CA GLY A 103 11.26 -6.04 -9.09
C GLY A 103 12.59 -5.93 -8.35
N TYR A 104 13.33 -4.85 -8.61
CA TYR A 104 14.58 -4.58 -7.91
C TYR A 104 15.01 -3.11 -7.95
N ILE A 105 15.80 -2.74 -6.95
CA ILE A 105 16.54 -1.49 -6.92
C ILE A 105 18.04 -1.77 -6.77
N THR A 106 18.86 -0.86 -7.24
CA THR A 106 20.32 -0.91 -7.08
C THR A 106 20.73 0.14 -6.06
N ILE A 107 21.40 -0.27 -4.99
CA ILE A 107 21.90 0.62 -3.95
C ILE A 107 23.44 0.69 -3.98
N PRO A 108 24.06 1.84 -3.73
CA PRO A 108 25.51 1.93 -3.59
C PRO A 108 25.97 1.28 -2.28
N CYS A 109 27.13 0.61 -2.32
CA CYS A 109 27.76 0.07 -1.13
C CYS A 109 28.57 1.16 -0.43
N SER A 110 28.34 1.36 0.87
CA SER A 110 29.06 2.40 1.62
C SER A 110 30.56 2.13 1.61
N GLY A 111 31.34 3.09 1.12
CA GLY A 111 32.81 3.03 1.11
C GLY A 111 33.43 2.23 -0.04
N SER A 112 32.65 1.83 -1.05
CA SER A 112 33.19 1.28 -2.31
C SER A 112 32.44 1.83 -3.53
N ASP A 113 33.03 1.67 -4.72
CA ASP A 113 32.38 1.99 -6.00
C ASP A 113 31.40 0.88 -6.45
N ASP A 114 31.21 -0.15 -5.62
CA ASP A 114 30.32 -1.25 -5.92
C ASP A 114 28.86 -0.88 -5.66
N SER A 115 27.97 -1.60 -6.32
CA SER A 115 26.54 -1.51 -6.07
C SER A 115 25.95 -2.89 -5.83
N LYS A 116 24.87 -2.93 -5.05
CA LYS A 116 24.14 -4.15 -4.72
C LYS A 116 22.72 -4.06 -5.25
N LYS A 117 22.30 -5.11 -5.96
CA LYS A 117 20.89 -5.28 -6.32
C LYS A 117 20.12 -5.80 -5.10
N VAL A 118 19.09 -5.07 -4.68
CA VAL A 118 18.12 -5.47 -3.67
C VAL A 118 16.83 -5.82 -4.38
N ARG A 119 16.37 -7.06 -4.21
CA ARG A 119 15.12 -7.54 -4.79
C ARG A 119 13.93 -6.98 -4.01
N ILE A 120 12.88 -6.62 -4.74
CA ILE A 120 11.56 -6.30 -4.21
C ILE A 120 10.67 -7.48 -4.58
N HIS A 121 10.07 -8.12 -3.57
CA HIS A 121 9.24 -9.31 -3.82
C HIS A 121 7.97 -8.96 -4.58
N HIS A 122 7.24 -7.93 -4.13
CA HIS A 122 6.04 -7.42 -4.78
C HIS A 122 5.69 -6.06 -4.17
N ALA A 123 4.72 -5.36 -4.77
CA ALA A 123 3.99 -4.28 -4.13
C ALA A 123 2.50 -4.38 -4.45
N HIS A 124 1.66 -4.12 -3.46
CA HIS A 124 0.22 -4.17 -3.60
C HIS A 124 -0.45 -2.88 -3.13
N LEU A 125 -1.69 -2.69 -3.58
CA LEU A 125 -2.56 -1.63 -3.10
C LEU A 125 -3.33 -2.10 -1.87
N GLU A 126 -3.44 -1.22 -0.87
CA GLU A 126 -4.31 -1.43 0.28
C GLU A 126 -4.88 -0.12 0.79
N GLU A 127 -5.93 -0.21 1.60
CA GLU A 127 -6.40 0.91 2.41
C GLU A 127 -5.66 0.99 3.74
N ASP A 128 -5.47 2.20 4.25
CA ASP A 128 -4.90 2.40 5.58
C ASP A 128 -6.00 2.33 6.67
N ALA A 129 -5.57 2.05 7.90
CA ALA A 129 -6.43 2.13 9.07
C ALA A 129 -6.55 3.59 9.57
N GLY A 130 -7.45 3.81 10.52
CA GLY A 130 -7.56 5.07 11.24
C GLY A 130 -6.43 5.28 12.25
N LYS A 131 -6.64 6.22 13.17
CA LYS A 131 -5.70 6.49 14.26
C LYS A 131 -6.41 6.40 15.61
N SER A 132 -5.82 5.63 16.52
CA SER A 132 -6.17 5.63 17.95
C SER A 132 -5.27 6.62 18.71
N LEU A 133 -5.84 7.37 19.67
CA LEU A 133 -5.14 8.34 20.53
C LEU A 133 -5.23 7.94 22.00
#